data_AF-A0A645INE0-F1
#
_entry.id   AF-A0A645INE0-F1
#
_cell.length_a   1.000
_cell.length_b   1.000
_cell.length_c   1.000
_cell.angle_alpha   90.00
_cell.angle_beta   90.00
_cell.angle_gamma   90.00
#
_symmetry.space_group_name_H-M   'P 1'
#
loop_
_entity.id
_entity.type
_entity.pdbx_description
1 polymer ?
#
loop_
_entity_poly.entity_id
_entity_poly.type
_entity_poly.pdbx_seq_one_letter_code
_entity_poly.pdbx_strand_id
1 'polypeptide(L)' 'MANAENNHNMDKKQLYVAECFVTPGMIMKRIMPRAQGRAFRINKRTSHVTIVVKEKE' A
#
# COMPACT_ATOMS: atom_id res chain seq x y z
N MET A 1 -6.89 -0.68 -12.96
CA MET A 1 -7.71 -1.18 -14.10
C MET A 1 -8.82 -0.17 -14.43
N ALA A 2 -9.84 0.02 -13.59
CA ALA A 2 -10.99 0.90 -13.90
C ALA A 2 -10.63 2.36 -14.22
N ASN A 3 -9.71 3.00 -13.48
CA ASN A 3 -9.31 4.38 -13.77
C ASN A 3 -8.54 4.53 -15.09
N ALA A 4 -7.81 3.49 -15.53
CA ALA A 4 -7.08 3.52 -16.80
C ALA A 4 -8.04 3.42 -18.01
N GLU A 5 -9.11 2.66 -17.87
CA GLU A 5 -10.18 2.57 -18.86
C GLU A 5 -11.01 3.86 -18.90
N ASN A 6 -11.53 4.32 -17.74
CA ASN A 6 -12.50 5.41 -17.71
C ASN A 6 -11.91 6.80 -17.99
N ASN A 7 -10.66 7.04 -17.59
CA ASN A 7 -10.05 8.38 -17.71
C ASN A 7 -9.05 8.47 -18.88
N HIS A 8 -8.49 7.33 -19.32
CA HIS A 8 -7.46 7.29 -20.36
C HIS A 8 -7.83 6.43 -21.57
N ASN A 9 -9.06 5.88 -21.62
CA ASN A 9 -9.58 5.09 -22.74
C ASN A 9 -8.67 3.93 -23.18
N MET A 10 -7.84 3.39 -22.27
CA MET A 10 -6.93 2.28 -22.54
C MET A 10 -7.69 0.94 -22.62
N ASP A 11 -7.24 0.01 -23.46
CA ASP A 11 -7.87 -1.30 -23.55
C ASP A 11 -7.47 -2.19 -22.36
N LYS A 12 -8.47 -2.60 -21.57
CA LYS A 12 -8.30 -3.53 -20.43
C LYS A 12 -7.50 -4.78 -20.76
N LYS A 13 -7.57 -5.28 -21.99
CA LYS A 13 -6.87 -6.51 -22.41
C LYS A 13 -5.37 -6.29 -22.65
N GLN A 14 -4.96 -5.06 -22.92
CA GLN A 14 -3.57 -4.70 -23.24
C GLN A 14 -2.83 -4.07 -22.05
N LEU A 15 -3.50 -3.85 -20.93
CA LEU A 15 -2.90 -3.31 -19.71
C LEU A 15 -2.03 -4.35 -18.98
N TYR A 16 -0.83 -3.94 -18.59
CA TYR A 16 0.05 -4.70 -17.72
C TYR A 16 0.56 -3.85 -16.55
N VAL A 17 0.92 -4.51 -15.44
CA VAL A 17 1.51 -3.85 -14.27
C VAL A 17 2.97 -3.57 -14.57
N ALA A 18 3.32 -2.29 -14.72
CA ALA A 18 4.69 -1.87 -15.00
C ALA A 18 5.51 -1.78 -13.72
N GLU A 19 4.92 -1.23 -12.65
CA GLU A 19 5.59 -1.09 -11.36
C GLU A 19 4.60 -1.36 -10.24
N CYS A 20 5.06 -2.07 -9.22
CA CYS A 20 4.31 -2.32 -8.00
C CYS A 20 5.28 -2.26 -6.83
N PHE A 21 5.10 -1.29 -5.95
CA PHE A 21 5.93 -1.16 -4.77
C PHE A 21 5.11 -0.67 -3.58
N VAL A 22 5.65 -0.96 -2.39
CA VAL A 22 5.01 -0.67 -1.12
C VAL A 22 5.95 0.19 -0.28
N THR A 23 5.46 1.34 0.16
CA THR A 23 6.21 2.23 1.04
C THR A 23 5.65 2.20 2.46
N PRO A 24 6.49 2.45 3.48
CA PRO A 24 6.02 2.53 4.85
C PRO A 24 5.09 3.73 5.02
N GLY A 25 3.92 3.49 5.61
CA GLY A 25 2.97 4.52 6.01
C GLY A 25 3.15 4.94 7.46
N MET A 26 2.17 5.67 7.99
CA MET A 26 2.19 6.12 9.38
C MET A 26 2.22 4.94 10.35
N ILE A 27 3.05 5.04 11.39
CA ILE A 27 3.13 4.01 12.45
C ILE A 27 2.38 4.51 13.67
N MET A 28 1.27 3.85 14.00
CA MET A 28 0.53 4.12 15.23
C MET A 28 1.17 3.40 16.41
N LYS A 29 1.52 4.16 17.45
CA LYS A 29 2.13 3.63 18.69
C LYS A 29 1.04 3.32 19.72
N ARG A 30 1.13 2.17 20.39
CA ARG A 30 0.30 1.77 21.53
C ARG A 30 1.19 1.23 22.65
N ILE A 31 0.75 1.38 23.89
CA ILE A 31 1.45 0.85 25.06
C ILE A 31 0.76 -0.44 25.49
N MET A 32 1.55 -1.48 25.73
CA MET A 32 1.08 -2.75 26.30
C MET A 32 1.69 -2.95 27.68
N PRO A 33 0.87 -3.09 28.74
CA PRO A 33 1.37 -3.39 30.08
C PRO A 33 1.99 -4.79 30.12
N ARG A 34 3.04 -4.95 30.93
CA ARG A 34 3.78 -6.21 31.14
C ARG A 34 4.09 -6.39 32.62
N ALA A 35 4.55 -7.60 32.96
CA ALA A 35 4.93 -7.95 34.32
C ALA A 35 5.96 -6.97 34.92
N GLN A 36 5.97 -6.89 36.25
CA GLN A 36 6.88 -6.03 37.03
C GLN A 36 6.77 -4.53 36.70
N GLY A 37 5.55 -4.02 36.43
CA GLY A 37 5.31 -2.60 36.15
C GLY A 37 5.93 -2.09 34.84
N ARG A 38 6.34 -2.99 33.95
CA ARG A 38 6.97 -2.64 32.67
C ARG A 38 5.92 -2.32 31.61
N ALA A 39 6.28 -1.46 30.66
CA ALA A 39 5.43 -1.10 29.53
C ALA A 39 6.21 -1.26 28.22
N PHE A 40 5.69 -2.07 27.29
CA PHE A 40 6.30 -2.26 25.97
C PHE A 40 5.50 -1.53 24.91
N ARG A 41 6.18 -1.11 23.85
CA ARG A 41 5.56 -0.40 22.73
C ARG A 41 5.13 -1.39 21.65
N ILE A 42 3.85 -1.34 21.29
CA ILE A 42 3.33 -1.98 20.08
C ILE A 42 3.28 -0.94 18.96
N ASN A 43 3.86 -1.29 17.81
CA ASN A 43 3.81 -0.47 16.61
C ASN A 43 2.81 -1.08 15.62
N LYS A 44 1.67 -0.42 15.41
CA LYS A 44 0.71 -0.76 14.36
C LYS A 44 1.19 -0.07 13.08
N ARG A 45 1.86 -0.83 12.22
CA ARG A 45 2.40 -0.36 10.94
C ARG A 45 1.29 -0.30 9.89
N THR A 46 1.29 0.76 9.10
CA THR A 46 0.49 0.87 7.87
C THR A 46 1.42 1.00 6.67
N SER A 47 0.88 0.79 5.48
CA SER A 47 1.66 0.87 4.24
C SER A 47 0.86 1.59 3.17
N HIS A 48 1.56 2.29 2.29
CA HIS A 48 1.00 2.81 1.05
C HIS A 48 1.40 1.89 -0.09
N VAL A 49 0.41 1.42 -0.84
CA VAL A 49 0.59 0.53 -1.99
C VAL A 49 0.39 1.34 -3.25
N THR A 50 1.43 1.40 -4.09
CA THR A 50 1.38 2.10 -5.37
C THR A 50 1.49 1.08 -6.49
N ILE A 51 0.54 1.12 -7.42
CA ILE A 51 0.49 0.25 -8.59
C ILE A 51 0.41 1.14 -9.83
N VAL A 52 1.39 1.01 -10.70
CA VAL A 52 1.45 1.69 -12.00
C VAL A 52 1.14 0.68 -13.09
N VAL A 53 0.17 1.03 -13.92
CA VAL A 53 -0.28 0.21 -15.04
C VAL A 53 0.06 0.94 -16.34
N LYS A 54 0.60 0.23 -17.32
CA LYS A 54 0.90 0.73 -18.66
C LYS A 54 0.21 -0.14 -19.72
N GLU A 55 -0.02 0.43 -20.88
CA GLU A 55 -0.48 -0.31 -22.05
C GLU A 55 0.74 -0.91 -22.77
N LYS A 56 0.58 -2.14 -23.24
CA LYS A 56 1.59 -2.81 -24.05
C LYS A 56 1.47 -2.29 -25.49
N GLU A 57 2.57 -1.79 -26.05
CA GLU A 57 2.66 -1.47 -27.49
C GLU A 57 2.28 -2.68 -28.37
#